data_AF-A0A707GGP4-F1
#
_entry.id   AF-A0A707GGP4-F1
#
_cell.length_a   1.000
_cell.length_b   1.000
_cell.length_c   1.000
_cell.angle_alpha   90.00
_cell.angle_beta   90.00
_cell.angle_gamma   90.00
#
_symmetry.space_group_name_H-M   'P 1'
#
loop_
_entity.id
_entity.type
_entity.pdbx_description
1 polymer ?
#
loop_
_entity_poly.entity_id
_entity_poly.type
_entity_poly.pdbx_seq_one_letter_code
_entity_poly.pdbx_strand_id
1 'polypeptide(L)'
;MSDIDALQALTSQMTQEGIRRLLVISGDAAWCRKRAEAIRAALPGDWLWVAPDAPAQPCCTPQALQTLLGREFRHAIFDAWQGFDAAAFAALSGTLQAGSWLLLLMPPYETWESRPDTDSLRWSDCAQPIPTPQFAQHLKRTLSRDPQTLLWRQRQPFCWPSYP
;
A
#
# COMPACT_ATOMS: atom_id res chain seq x y z
N MET A 1 13.49 7.22 -20.31
CA MET A 1 13.49 7.52 -18.86
C MET A 1 13.31 6.20 -18.15
N SER A 2 14.19 5.83 -17.22
CA SER A 2 14.03 4.58 -16.47
C SER A 2 12.86 4.72 -15.47
N ASP A 3 12.27 3.59 -15.04
CA ASP A 3 11.23 3.61 -14.00
C ASP A 3 11.71 4.27 -12.70
N ILE A 4 13.01 4.17 -12.41
CA ILE A 4 13.64 4.77 -11.23
C ILE A 4 13.71 6.29 -11.38
N ASP A 5 14.14 6.80 -12.54
CA ASP A 5 14.21 8.26 -12.78
C ASP A 5 12.82 8.90 -12.65
N ALA A 6 11.80 8.24 -13.21
CA ALA A 6 10.43 8.71 -13.15
C ALA A 6 9.91 8.76 -11.70
N LEU A 7 10.16 7.71 -10.92
CA LEU A 7 9.83 7.62 -9.50
C LEU A 7 10.54 8.72 -8.68
N GLN A 8 11.82 8.97 -8.93
CA GLN A 8 12.60 10.00 -8.23
C GLN A 8 12.12 11.42 -8.58
N ALA A 9 11.84 11.68 -9.86
CA ALA A 9 11.27 12.95 -10.30
C ALA A 9 9.92 13.20 -9.64
N LEU A 10 9.04 12.20 -9.63
CA LEU A 10 7.72 12.29 -9.02
C LEU A 10 7.79 12.50 -7.51
N THR A 11 8.73 11.85 -6.83
CA THR A 11 8.98 12.02 -5.39
C THR A 11 9.48 13.44 -5.08
N SER A 12 10.32 14.00 -5.95
CA SER A 12 10.82 15.37 -5.81
C SER A 12 9.68 16.38 -5.95
N GLN A 13 8.82 16.21 -6.95
CA GLN A 13 7.61 17.02 -7.13
C GLN A 13 6.69 16.95 -5.91
N MET A 14 6.39 15.73 -5.42
CA MET A 14 5.54 15.54 -4.22
C MET A 14 6.11 16.23 -2.98
N THR A 15 7.44 16.26 -2.84
CA THR A 15 8.13 16.94 -1.74
C THR A 15 7.95 18.45 -1.84
N GLN A 16 8.06 19.02 -3.04
CA GLN A 16 7.87 20.46 -3.27
C GLN A 16 6.42 20.90 -3.06
N GLU A 17 5.46 20.08 -3.49
CA GLU A 17 4.02 20.36 -3.37
C GLU A 17 3.46 20.06 -1.97
N GLY A 18 4.24 19.40 -1.09
CA GLY A 18 3.78 19.07 0.25
C GLY A 18 2.76 17.91 0.29
N ILE A 19 2.67 17.10 -0.76
CA ILE A 19 1.65 16.05 -0.90
C ILE A 19 2.21 14.64 -0.74
N ARG A 20 1.30 13.67 -0.63
CA ARG A 20 1.58 12.23 -0.51
C ARG A 20 0.79 11.50 -1.58
N ARG A 21 1.30 10.36 -2.05
CA ARG A 21 0.60 9.54 -3.05
C ARG A 21 0.55 8.09 -2.66
N LEU A 22 -0.53 7.45 -3.11
CA LEU A 22 -0.76 6.01 -2.98
C LEU A 22 -0.32 5.32 -4.27
N LEU A 23 0.53 4.31 -4.13
CA LEU A 23 0.86 3.38 -5.20
C LEU A 23 0.42 1.97 -4.81
N VAL A 24 -0.55 1.46 -5.54
CA VAL A 24 -1.11 0.12 -5.36
C VAL A 24 -0.36 -0.86 -6.26
N ILE A 25 0.18 -1.92 -5.67
CA ILE A 25 0.86 -3.00 -6.38
C ILE A 25 0.03 -4.27 -6.21
N SER A 26 -0.58 -4.75 -7.28
CA SER A 26 -1.57 -5.84 -7.22
C SER A 26 -1.15 -7.03 -8.10
N GLY A 27 -1.07 -8.22 -7.51
CA GLY A 27 -0.65 -9.44 -8.20
C GLY A 27 -0.22 -10.55 -7.24
N ASP A 28 0.66 -11.43 -7.73
CA ASP A 28 1.30 -12.48 -6.96
C ASP A 28 2.10 -11.88 -5.79
N ALA A 29 2.08 -12.53 -4.62
CA ALA A 29 2.72 -12.01 -3.40
C ALA A 29 4.22 -11.73 -3.60
N ALA A 30 4.95 -12.70 -4.16
CA ALA A 30 6.39 -12.55 -4.42
C ALA A 30 6.69 -11.44 -5.42
N TRP A 31 5.82 -11.25 -6.42
CA TRP A 31 5.96 -10.17 -7.40
C TRP A 31 5.73 -8.80 -6.74
N CYS A 32 4.69 -8.66 -5.93
CA CYS A 32 4.39 -7.43 -5.20
C CYS A 32 5.54 -7.05 -4.26
N ARG A 33 6.02 -8.01 -3.45
CA ARG A 33 7.14 -7.81 -2.52
C ARG A 33 8.42 -7.40 -3.25
N LYS A 34 8.79 -8.07 -4.33
CA LYS A 34 9.97 -7.71 -5.14
C LYS A 34 9.89 -6.28 -5.69
N ARG A 35 8.69 -5.81 -6.07
CA ARG A 35 8.49 -4.44 -6.53
C ARG A 35 8.57 -3.42 -5.40
N ALA A 36 7.96 -3.72 -4.26
CA ALA A 36 8.09 -2.88 -3.07
C ALA A 36 9.55 -2.72 -2.64
N GLU A 37 10.32 -3.82 -2.63
CA GLU A 37 11.75 -3.81 -2.34
C GLU A 37 12.55 -2.98 -3.33
N ALA A 38 12.26 -3.08 -4.64
CA ALA A 38 12.94 -2.28 -5.66
C ALA A 38 12.68 -0.77 -5.46
N ILE A 39 11.44 -0.38 -5.14
CA ILE A 39 11.07 1.01 -4.84
C ILE A 39 11.76 1.47 -3.56
N ARG A 40 11.76 0.65 -2.50
CA ARG A 40 12.45 0.90 -1.24
C ARG A 40 13.96 1.09 -1.43
N ALA A 41 14.59 0.34 -2.32
CA ALA A 41 16.00 0.48 -2.63
C ALA A 41 16.30 1.74 -3.45
N ALA A 42 15.35 2.20 -4.28
CA ALA A 42 15.51 3.36 -5.15
C ALA A 42 15.25 4.70 -4.44
N LEU A 43 14.45 4.71 -3.37
CA LEU A 43 14.07 5.91 -2.62
C LEU A 43 14.52 5.85 -1.15
N PRO A 44 15.31 6.82 -0.67
CA PRO A 44 15.71 6.86 0.72
C PRO A 44 14.50 7.16 1.64
N GLY A 45 14.44 6.48 2.78
CA GLY A 45 13.41 6.69 3.79
C GLY A 45 13.33 5.53 4.78
N ASP A 46 12.55 5.70 5.84
CA ASP A 46 12.43 4.69 6.90
C ASP A 46 11.70 3.43 6.42
N TRP A 47 10.75 3.57 5.50
CA TRP A 47 10.00 2.45 4.91
C TRP A 47 9.37 1.51 5.96
N LEU A 48 8.46 2.04 6.79
CA LEU A 48 7.72 1.21 7.75
C LEU A 48 6.89 0.16 7.00
N TRP A 49 7.18 -1.10 7.23
CA TRP A 49 6.45 -2.22 6.64
C TRP A 49 5.40 -2.76 7.62
N VAL A 50 4.13 -2.52 7.31
CA VAL A 50 2.99 -3.00 8.08
C VAL A 50 2.50 -4.31 7.46
N ALA A 51 2.86 -5.42 8.09
CA ALA A 51 2.45 -6.76 7.71
C ALA A 51 2.55 -7.71 8.92
N PRO A 52 1.73 -8.78 9.00
CA PRO A 52 1.91 -9.82 10.01
C PRO A 52 3.28 -10.52 9.92
N ASP A 53 3.78 -10.70 8.69
CA ASP A 53 5.00 -11.43 8.34
C ASP A 53 5.97 -10.57 7.51
N ALA A 54 6.20 -9.32 7.95
CA ALA A 54 7.05 -8.38 7.22
C ALA A 54 8.50 -8.90 7.06
N PRO A 55 9.09 -8.85 5.84
CA PRO A 55 10.40 -9.44 5.57
C PRO A 55 11.58 -8.59 6.06
N ALA A 56 11.36 -7.32 6.39
CA ALA A 56 12.44 -6.38 6.73
C ALA A 56 11.98 -5.29 7.70
N GLN A 57 12.91 -4.86 8.56
CA GLN A 57 12.71 -3.72 9.46
C GLN A 57 12.85 -2.37 8.74
N PRO A 58 12.28 -1.28 9.29
CA PRO A 58 11.35 -1.27 10.42
C PRO A 58 9.99 -1.87 10.01
N CYS A 59 9.40 -2.69 10.89
CA CYS A 59 8.12 -3.33 10.63
C CYS A 59 7.24 -3.41 11.88
N CYS A 60 5.94 -3.54 11.66
CA CYS A 60 4.98 -3.83 12.71
C CYS A 60 3.76 -4.58 12.14
N THR A 61 2.97 -5.19 13.02
CA THR A 61 1.66 -5.71 12.63
C THR A 61 0.66 -4.56 12.46
N PRO A 62 -0.44 -4.73 11.69
CA PRO A 62 -1.50 -3.73 11.62
C PRO A 62 -2.03 -3.31 13.00
N GLN A 63 -2.19 -4.26 13.92
CA GLN A 63 -2.70 -4.02 15.27
C GLN A 63 -1.72 -3.19 16.13
N ALA A 64 -0.42 -3.36 15.93
CA ALA A 64 0.61 -2.61 16.64
C ALA A 64 0.71 -1.15 16.18
N LEU A 65 0.12 -0.79 15.05
CA LEU A 65 0.28 0.53 14.46
C LEU A 65 -0.26 1.67 15.34
N GLN A 66 -1.28 1.40 16.17
CA GLN A 66 -1.79 2.38 17.14
C GLN A 66 -0.71 2.84 18.13
N THR A 67 0.26 1.98 18.44
CA THR A 67 1.39 2.30 19.32
C THR A 67 2.44 3.21 18.67
N LEU A 68 2.36 3.39 17.35
CA LEU A 68 3.27 4.23 16.57
C LEU A 68 2.66 5.60 16.24
N LEU A 69 1.45 5.89 16.75
CA LEU A 69 0.83 7.21 16.61
C LEU A 69 1.66 8.28 17.33
N GLY A 70 1.76 9.47 16.72
CA GLY A 70 2.65 10.55 17.16
C GLY A 70 4.08 10.47 16.60
N ARG A 71 4.38 9.44 15.82
CA ARG A 71 5.61 9.36 15.02
C ARG A 71 5.29 9.60 13.55
N GLU A 72 6.26 10.16 12.85
CA GLU A 72 6.18 10.36 11.41
C GLU A 72 7.17 9.46 10.67
N PHE A 73 6.77 8.99 9.50
CA PHE A 73 7.60 8.15 8.62
C PHE A 73 7.70 8.75 7.23
N ARG A 74 8.88 8.63 6.61
CA ARG A 74 9.09 9.15 5.25
C ARG A 74 8.35 8.34 4.18
N HIS A 75 8.29 7.02 4.30
CA HIS A 75 7.61 6.13 3.36
C HIS A 75 7.07 4.92 4.12
N ALA A 76 6.05 4.26 3.60
CA ALA A 76 5.52 3.04 4.21
C ALA A 76 4.97 2.04 3.19
N ILE A 77 4.92 0.79 3.61
CA ILE A 77 4.33 -0.33 2.87
C ILE A 77 3.25 -0.95 3.75
N PHE A 78 2.05 -1.11 3.21
CA PHE A 78 0.95 -1.85 3.82
C PHE A 78 0.72 -3.13 3.02
N ASP A 79 0.98 -4.29 3.62
CA ASP A 79 0.75 -5.59 2.98
C ASP A 79 -0.66 -6.11 3.32
N ALA A 80 -1.57 -6.01 2.35
CA ALA A 80 -2.95 -6.46 2.48
C ALA A 80 -3.20 -7.84 1.85
N TRP A 81 -2.16 -8.65 1.65
CA TRP A 81 -2.32 -9.92 0.93
C TRP A 81 -3.11 -10.97 1.73
N GLN A 82 -2.95 -10.98 3.06
CA GLN A 82 -3.68 -11.90 3.96
C GLN A 82 -5.00 -11.28 4.48
N GLY A 83 -5.03 -9.97 4.68
CA GLY A 83 -6.22 -9.25 5.13
C GLY A 83 -6.02 -7.75 5.14
N PHE A 84 -7.11 -6.98 5.18
CA PHE A 84 -7.08 -5.53 5.12
C PHE A 84 -7.68 -4.91 6.38
N ASP A 85 -6.83 -4.47 7.30
CA ASP A 85 -7.25 -3.62 8.42
C ASP A 85 -7.41 -2.17 7.97
N ALA A 86 -8.66 -1.74 7.78
CA ALA A 86 -8.97 -0.38 7.34
C ALA A 86 -8.58 0.70 8.36
N ALA A 87 -8.66 0.41 9.65
CA ALA A 87 -8.27 1.34 10.69
C ALA A 87 -6.75 1.53 10.71
N ALA A 88 -5.98 0.44 10.57
CA ALA A 88 -4.54 0.52 10.47
C ALA A 88 -4.10 1.23 9.18
N PHE A 89 -4.74 0.95 8.04
CA PHE A 89 -4.41 1.65 6.79
C PHE A 89 -4.63 3.17 6.91
N ALA A 90 -5.75 3.59 7.50
CA ALA A 90 -6.03 5.00 7.75
C ALA A 90 -4.99 5.63 8.70
N ALA A 91 -4.69 4.96 9.83
CA ALA A 91 -3.67 5.42 10.77
C ALA A 91 -2.30 5.57 10.10
N LEU A 92 -1.89 4.59 9.28
CA LEU A 92 -0.60 4.60 8.58
C LEU A 92 -0.50 5.78 7.62
N SER A 93 -1.56 6.05 6.86
CA SER A 93 -1.57 7.20 5.95
C SER A 93 -1.45 8.53 6.72
N GLY A 94 -1.95 8.59 7.96
CA GLY A 94 -1.82 9.74 8.84
C GLY A 94 -0.41 9.98 9.38
N THR A 95 0.45 8.95 9.47
CA THR A 95 1.84 9.09 9.96
C THR A 95 2.84 9.49 8.88
N LEU A 96 2.42 9.60 7.62
CA LEU A 96 3.30 9.91 6.51
C LEU A 96 3.57 11.40 6.36
N GLN A 97 4.85 11.75 6.21
CA GLN A 97 5.33 13.11 5.94
C GLN A 97 4.94 13.61 4.53
N ALA A 98 5.14 14.90 4.25
CA ALA A 98 5.09 15.40 2.87
C ALA A 98 6.16 14.74 1.98
N GLY A 99 5.84 14.49 0.71
CA GLY A 99 6.71 13.78 -0.24
C GLY A 99 6.71 12.26 -0.08
N SER A 100 5.83 11.71 0.76
CA SER A 100 5.80 10.28 1.06
C SER A 100 5.02 9.46 0.04
N TRP A 101 5.53 8.25 -0.21
CA TRP A 101 4.78 7.16 -0.80
C TRP A 101 4.17 6.26 0.26
N LEU A 102 2.90 5.94 0.07
CA LEU A 102 2.26 4.77 0.69
C LEU A 102 2.15 3.69 -0.38
N LEU A 103 2.86 2.58 -0.19
CA LEU A 103 2.69 1.40 -1.04
C LEU A 103 1.63 0.49 -0.43
N LEU A 104 0.63 0.12 -1.23
CA LEU A 104 -0.38 -0.85 -0.84
C LEU A 104 -0.19 -2.12 -1.68
N LEU A 105 0.23 -3.21 -1.03
CA LEU A 105 0.37 -4.51 -1.68
C LEU A 105 -0.95 -5.26 -1.58
N MET A 106 -1.47 -5.69 -2.73
CA MET A 106 -2.78 -6.34 -2.82
C MET A 106 -2.68 -7.68 -3.55
N PRO A 107 -3.60 -8.62 -3.24
CA PRO A 107 -3.92 -9.76 -4.09
C PRO A 107 -4.09 -9.40 -5.57
N PRO A 108 -4.08 -10.41 -6.48
CA PRO A 108 -4.45 -10.20 -7.87
C PRO A 108 -5.79 -9.49 -7.97
N TYR A 109 -5.82 -8.41 -8.74
CA TYR A 109 -6.95 -7.49 -8.79
C TYR A 109 -8.24 -8.24 -9.12
N GLU A 110 -8.21 -9.21 -10.01
CA GLU A 110 -9.38 -9.93 -10.53
C GLU A 110 -10.02 -10.88 -9.52
N THR A 111 -9.24 -11.39 -8.56
CA THR A 111 -9.72 -12.41 -7.61
C THR A 111 -9.96 -11.87 -6.23
N TRP A 112 -9.60 -10.62 -5.96
CA TRP A 112 -9.62 -10.07 -4.60
C TRP A 112 -10.99 -10.17 -3.90
N GLU A 113 -12.12 -9.97 -4.59
CA GLU A 113 -13.45 -10.06 -3.96
C GLU A 113 -13.77 -11.42 -3.34
N SER A 114 -13.19 -12.51 -3.87
CA SER A 114 -13.46 -13.86 -3.41
C SER A 114 -12.44 -14.38 -2.42
N ARG A 115 -11.39 -13.61 -2.13
CA ARG A 115 -10.35 -14.02 -1.18
C ARG A 115 -10.82 -13.76 0.26
N PRO A 116 -10.67 -14.73 1.16
CA PRO A 116 -10.90 -14.50 2.58
C PRO A 116 -9.98 -13.41 3.13
N ASP A 117 -10.52 -12.57 4.01
CA ASP A 117 -9.80 -11.49 4.67
C ASP A 117 -9.52 -11.87 6.12
N THR A 118 -8.26 -12.04 6.52
CA THR A 118 -7.93 -12.40 7.91
C THR A 118 -8.32 -11.34 8.93
N ASP A 119 -8.45 -10.08 8.54
CA ASP A 119 -8.93 -9.01 9.45
C ASP A 119 -10.40 -9.22 9.84
N SER A 120 -11.18 -9.91 9.00
CA SER A 120 -12.60 -10.21 9.28
C SER A 120 -12.84 -10.97 10.58
N LEU A 121 -11.84 -11.71 11.08
CA LEU A 121 -11.93 -12.43 12.36
C LEU A 121 -12.16 -11.49 13.56
N ARG A 122 -11.85 -10.19 13.43
CA ARG A 122 -12.04 -9.21 14.51
C ARG A 122 -13.48 -8.71 14.64
N TRP A 123 -14.29 -8.81 13.59
CA TRP A 123 -15.58 -8.11 13.52
C TRP A 123 -16.72 -8.92 12.89
N SER A 124 -16.45 -10.07 12.27
CA SER A 124 -17.46 -10.88 11.57
C SER A 124 -18.17 -11.93 12.44
N ASP A 125 -17.74 -12.11 13.69
CA ASP A 125 -18.15 -13.19 14.60
C ASP A 125 -17.99 -14.62 14.01
N CYS A 126 -17.28 -14.77 12.89
CA CYS A 126 -17.01 -16.05 12.26
C CYS A 126 -15.72 -16.66 12.81
N ALA A 127 -15.71 -17.99 12.97
CA ALA A 127 -14.52 -18.72 13.44
C ALA A 127 -13.40 -18.82 12.39
N GLN A 128 -13.69 -18.50 11.12
CA GLN A 128 -12.74 -18.54 10.00
C GLN A 128 -12.84 -17.23 9.20
N PRO A 129 -11.75 -16.79 8.55
CA PRO A 129 -11.77 -15.62 7.68
C PRO A 129 -12.84 -15.74 6.60
N ILE A 130 -13.60 -14.66 6.37
CA ILE A 130 -14.61 -14.59 5.31
C ILE A 130 -14.16 -13.65 4.19
N PRO A 131 -14.61 -13.86 2.93
CA PRO A 131 -14.44 -12.88 1.88
C PRO A 131 -15.22 -11.59 2.20
N THR A 132 -14.67 -10.45 1.78
CA THR A 132 -15.27 -9.12 2.00
C THR A 132 -15.57 -8.42 0.66
N PRO A 133 -16.40 -9.02 -0.23
CA PRO A 133 -16.55 -8.58 -1.62
C PRO A 133 -17.02 -7.15 -1.76
N GLN A 134 -17.90 -6.68 -0.87
CA GLN A 134 -18.42 -5.30 -0.91
C GLN A 134 -17.33 -4.28 -0.59
N PHE A 135 -16.49 -4.56 0.41
CA PHE A 135 -15.34 -3.73 0.73
C PHE A 135 -14.33 -3.72 -0.41
N ALA A 136 -13.99 -4.90 -0.95
CA ALA A 136 -13.07 -5.02 -2.07
C ALA A 136 -13.53 -4.25 -3.30
N GLN A 137 -14.81 -4.38 -3.68
CA GLN A 137 -15.41 -3.61 -4.78
C GLN A 137 -15.45 -2.11 -4.50
N HIS A 138 -15.72 -1.71 -3.25
CA HIS A 138 -15.69 -0.31 -2.87
C HIS A 138 -14.28 0.26 -3.03
N LEU A 139 -13.26 -0.37 -2.43
CA LEU A 139 -11.89 0.10 -2.52
C LEU A 139 -11.41 0.14 -3.97
N LYS A 140 -11.66 -0.91 -4.77
CA LYS A 140 -11.35 -0.90 -6.21
C LYS A 140 -11.95 0.31 -6.93
N ARG A 141 -13.24 0.59 -6.72
CA ARG A 141 -13.93 1.74 -7.32
C ARG A 141 -13.32 3.07 -6.87
N THR A 142 -12.97 3.20 -5.60
CA THR A 142 -12.34 4.40 -5.05
C THR A 142 -10.96 4.62 -5.66
N LEU A 143 -10.11 3.59 -5.67
CA LEU A 143 -8.75 3.64 -6.23
C LEU A 143 -8.76 3.95 -7.73
N SER A 144 -9.69 3.38 -8.50
CA SER A 144 -9.76 3.61 -9.95
C SER A 144 -10.39 4.95 -10.35
N ARG A 145 -11.12 5.60 -9.44
CA ARG A 145 -11.73 6.92 -9.70
C ARG A 145 -10.82 8.07 -9.30
N ASP A 146 -9.86 7.82 -8.42
CA ASP A 146 -8.89 8.84 -8.00
C ASP A 146 -7.73 8.93 -9.01
N PRO A 147 -7.60 10.04 -9.77
CA PRO A 147 -6.52 10.21 -10.74
C PRO A 147 -5.13 10.34 -10.09
N GLN A 148 -5.07 10.57 -8.77
CA GLN A 148 -3.81 10.66 -8.04
C GLN A 148 -3.32 9.31 -7.51
N THR A 149 -4.16 8.28 -7.57
CA THR A 149 -3.79 6.92 -7.19
C THR A 149 -3.11 6.21 -8.37
N LEU A 150 -1.92 5.66 -8.13
CA LEU A 150 -1.20 4.86 -9.12
C LEU A 150 -1.53 3.39 -8.91
N LEU A 151 -1.94 2.68 -9.97
CA LEU A 151 -2.31 1.26 -9.92
C LEU A 151 -1.38 0.43 -10.81
N TRP A 152 -0.43 -0.26 -10.20
CA TRP A 152 0.51 -1.16 -10.86
C TRP A 152 0.05 -2.62 -10.72
N ARG A 153 -0.65 -3.12 -11.74
CA ARG A 153 -1.12 -4.51 -11.81
C ARG A 153 -0.10 -5.40 -12.52
N GLN A 154 0.13 -6.59 -11.97
CA GLN A 154 1.00 -7.58 -12.60
C GLN A 154 0.47 -7.93 -14.01
N ARG A 155 1.39 -8.03 -14.99
CA ARG A 155 1.09 -8.30 -16.41
C ARG A 155 0.22 -7.23 -17.11
N GLN A 156 -0.01 -6.08 -16.47
CA GLN A 156 -0.58 -4.90 -17.13
C GLN A 156 0.55 -3.89 -17.40
N PRO A 157 0.47 -3.12 -18.50
CA PRO A 157 1.38 -2.01 -18.70
C PRO A 157 1.19 -1.00 -17.56
N PHE A 158 2.30 -0.42 -17.10
CA PHE A 158 2.32 0.63 -16.09
C PHE A 158 3.17 1.77 -16.60
N CYS A 159 2.67 2.99 -16.45
CA CYS A 159 3.40 4.21 -16.74
C CYS A 159 3.35 5.13 -15.53
N TRP A 160 4.47 5.77 -15.25
CA TRP A 160 4.51 6.83 -14.27
C TRP A 160 3.77 8.05 -14.84
N PRO A 161 2.79 8.61 -14.10
CA PRO A 161 2.07 9.78 -14.55
C PRO A 161 2.98 11.00 -14.53
N SER A 162 2.68 11.96 -15.40
CA SER A 162 3.17 13.33 -15.31
C SER A 162 2.00 14.18 -14.83
N TYR A 163 2.10 14.70 -13.61
CA TYR A 163 1.12 15.65 -13.09
C TYR A 163 1.57 17.07 -13.46
N PRO A 164 0.61 17.95 -13.82
CA PRO A 164 0.89 19.35 -14.12
C PRO A 164 1.45 20.11 -12.91
#